data_AF-L0K3V6-F1
#
_entry.id   AF-L0K3V6-F1
#
_cell.length_a   1.000
_cell.length_b   1.000
_cell.length_c   1.000
_cell.angle_alpha   90.00
_cell.angle_beta   90.00
_cell.angle_gamma   90.00
#
_symmetry.space_group_name_H-M   'P 1'
#
loop_
_entity.id
_entity.type
_entity.pdbx_description
1 polymer ?
#
loop_
_entity_poly.entity_id
_entity_poly.type
_entity_poly.pdbx_seq_one_letter_code
_entity_poly.pdbx_strand_id
1 'polypeptide(L)'
;MAADDSLALLSLPAAAVERASRLAVRDALQYFAPDLVAIPGARTARTHATVRDLAPERPVLHPQLGRGGDRVRHYRYAPAIGVQETAGAPPAEAIDVLAVQHRDVLPELRGRLAAGERPTSEGAATLLFLPRLAVDWNATALSTTLPNAAELAAIADLLPEPVSVLAGGQPATYHHEWSLSREDDTEETVRLPTVGLGATDDGDSKLARYTCTQNGSVAAQAVDADRFGLGALHGVGPAIAERLRDAGPRTVEEVRELGVDELTALPGIGRTTAERIRDHAAVIDSGEPLVLTNDDPVRSRDGRAPLCLDIETDGLSPTIIWQLGVYDPETDAYRAFVEHEEPTNPKPVLEAFVTWLLANHADRTLLTWNGNRFDYRHIERFLRRHLPEYADAWDDVRTADLYAWAVRDENALLPGRTNRLNDVARALGYDAAGTGLSGAQTAAAYREFMRTPDDPEREPDWDRHEAYCEDDCRALWHVFRAIEDAPRKDRNATVGETGETTGRQTGLTDFST
;
A
#
# COMPACT_ATOMS: atom_id res chain seq x y z
N MET A 1 1.51 -2.26 -24.13
CA MET A 1 0.92 -2.07 -22.80
C MET A 1 -0.39 -2.84 -22.80
N ALA A 2 -0.44 -3.97 -22.10
CA ALA A 2 -1.74 -4.53 -21.75
C ALA A 2 -2.39 -3.53 -20.80
N ALA A 3 -3.68 -3.24 -20.98
CA ALA A 3 -4.41 -2.49 -19.98
C ALA A 3 -4.30 -3.26 -18.65
N ASP A 4 -4.21 -2.55 -17.54
CA ASP A 4 -4.28 -3.16 -16.22
C ASP A 4 -5.66 -3.85 -16.11
N ASP A 5 -5.70 -5.19 -16.24
CA ASP A 5 -6.92 -6.01 -16.21
C ASP A 5 -7.49 -6.12 -14.77
N SER A 6 -7.06 -5.24 -13.87
CA SER A 6 -7.52 -5.15 -12.50
C SER A 6 -8.56 -4.05 -12.30
N LEU A 7 -9.47 -4.29 -11.35
CA LEU A 7 -10.45 -3.33 -10.87
C LEU A 7 -9.86 -2.56 -9.68
N ALA A 8 -9.83 -1.23 -9.76
CA ALA A 8 -9.50 -0.36 -8.63
C ALA A 8 -10.76 0.00 -7.82
N LEU A 9 -10.92 -0.64 -6.66
CA LEU A 9 -12.02 -0.36 -5.73
C LEU A 9 -11.54 0.52 -4.58
N LEU A 10 -12.18 1.66 -4.32
CA LEU A 10 -11.92 2.50 -3.14
C LEU A 10 -12.96 2.23 -2.05
N SER A 11 -12.51 1.75 -0.90
CA SER A 11 -13.34 1.69 0.31
C SER A 11 -13.31 3.02 1.05
N LEU A 12 -14.50 3.57 1.26
CA LEU A 12 -14.76 4.75 2.10
C LEU A 12 -15.70 4.34 3.25
N PRO A 13 -15.17 3.79 4.36
CA PRO A 13 -16.00 3.41 5.50
C PRO A 13 -16.90 4.53 5.97
N ALA A 14 -18.16 4.22 6.27
CA ALA A 14 -19.16 5.24 6.56
C ALA A 14 -18.74 6.18 7.72
N ALA A 15 -18.19 5.61 8.79
CA ALA A 15 -17.70 6.38 9.93
C ALA A 15 -16.50 7.28 9.59
N ALA A 16 -15.62 6.86 8.67
CA ALA A 16 -14.50 7.67 8.21
C ALA A 16 -14.99 8.92 7.45
N VAL A 17 -15.92 8.72 6.52
CA VAL A 17 -16.50 9.80 5.70
C VAL A 17 -17.27 10.81 6.55
N GLU A 18 -17.97 10.36 7.59
CA GLU A 18 -18.70 11.26 8.49
C GLU A 18 -17.78 12.19 9.30
N ARG A 19 -16.57 11.73 9.62
CA ARG A 19 -15.54 12.52 10.32
C ARG A 19 -14.69 13.36 9.36
N ALA A 20 -14.50 12.89 8.13
CA ALA A 20 -13.70 13.57 7.13
C ALA A 20 -14.42 14.81 6.58
N SER A 21 -13.64 15.82 6.19
CA SER A 21 -14.20 16.95 5.43
C SER A 21 -14.54 16.50 4.01
N ARG A 22 -15.51 17.15 3.37
CA ARG A 22 -15.85 16.88 1.95
C ARG A 22 -14.65 17.07 1.01
N LEU A 23 -13.73 17.99 1.34
CA LEU A 23 -12.50 18.21 0.57
C LEU A 23 -11.52 17.04 0.75
N ALA A 24 -11.38 16.50 1.96
CA ALA A 24 -10.57 15.31 2.20
C ALA A 24 -11.11 14.08 1.44
N VAL A 25 -12.44 13.89 1.39
CA VAL A 25 -13.05 12.81 0.60
C VAL A 25 -12.81 13.01 -0.89
N ARG A 26 -12.92 14.25 -1.40
CA ARG A 26 -12.61 14.57 -2.80
C ARG A 26 -11.14 14.30 -3.13
N ASP A 27 -10.24 14.73 -2.27
CA ASP A 27 -8.80 14.50 -2.41
C ASP A 27 -8.49 12.99 -2.42
N ALA A 28 -9.11 12.19 -1.55
CA ALA A 28 -8.98 10.72 -1.60
C ALA A 28 -9.46 10.12 -2.94
N LEU A 29 -10.59 10.61 -3.47
CA LEU A 29 -11.14 10.19 -4.77
C LEU A 29 -10.25 10.58 -5.97
N GLN A 30 -9.49 11.68 -5.84
CA GLN A 30 -8.54 12.13 -6.85
C GLN A 30 -7.23 11.33 -6.73
N TYR A 31 -6.69 11.21 -5.53
CA TYR A 31 -5.46 10.49 -5.24
C TYR A 31 -5.52 9.01 -5.66
N PHE A 32 -6.61 8.31 -5.31
CA PHE A 32 -6.74 6.88 -5.63
C PHE A 32 -7.32 6.61 -7.01
N ALA A 33 -7.93 7.61 -7.65
CA ALA A 33 -8.58 7.51 -8.96
C ALA A 33 -9.34 6.18 -9.22
N PRO A 34 -10.28 5.77 -8.36
CA PRO A 34 -10.88 4.44 -8.44
C PRO A 34 -11.89 4.29 -9.59
N ASP A 35 -12.09 3.05 -10.02
CA ASP A 35 -13.16 2.64 -10.94
C ASP A 35 -14.50 2.47 -10.19
N LEU A 36 -14.44 2.01 -8.94
CA LEU A 36 -15.59 1.68 -8.10
C LEU A 36 -15.39 2.20 -6.68
N VAL A 37 -16.42 2.78 -6.08
CA VAL A 37 -16.37 3.23 -4.68
C VAL A 37 -17.29 2.38 -3.82
N ALA A 38 -16.79 1.82 -2.72
CA ALA A 38 -17.58 1.05 -1.76
C ALA A 38 -17.72 1.79 -0.42
N ILE A 39 -18.91 1.75 0.17
CA ILE A 39 -19.22 2.34 1.48
C ILE A 39 -19.60 1.22 2.45
N PRO A 40 -18.61 0.55 3.07
CA PRO A 40 -18.86 -0.46 4.09
C PRO A 40 -19.29 0.17 5.42
N GLY A 41 -19.78 -0.69 6.31
CA GLY A 41 -20.24 -0.34 7.64
C GLY A 41 -21.75 -0.11 7.73
N ALA A 42 -22.12 0.73 8.70
CA ALA A 42 -23.51 1.05 8.99
C ALA A 42 -24.22 1.76 7.83
N ARG A 43 -25.55 1.61 7.77
CA ARG A 43 -26.42 2.26 6.80
C ARG A 43 -26.46 3.76 7.04
N THR A 44 -26.02 4.57 6.07
CA THR A 44 -25.90 6.03 6.23
C THR A 44 -26.27 6.78 4.95
N ALA A 45 -27.49 7.34 4.91
CA ALA A 45 -27.98 8.08 3.74
C ALA A 45 -27.14 9.33 3.42
N ARG A 46 -26.66 10.02 4.45
CA ARG A 46 -25.83 11.23 4.33
C ARG A 46 -24.48 10.92 3.68
N THR A 47 -23.81 9.86 4.11
CA THR A 47 -22.53 9.41 3.55
C THR A 47 -22.68 9.03 2.10
N HIS A 48 -23.67 8.19 1.78
CA HIS A 48 -23.94 7.82 0.38
C HIS A 48 -24.22 9.03 -0.51
N ALA A 49 -25.07 9.97 -0.05
CA ALA A 49 -25.33 11.21 -0.80
C ALA A 49 -24.06 12.06 -0.97
N THR A 50 -23.22 12.14 0.06
CA THR A 50 -21.96 12.90 0.02
C THR A 50 -20.98 12.30 -0.99
N VAL A 51 -20.75 10.99 -0.93
CA VAL A 51 -19.84 10.28 -1.84
C VAL A 51 -20.37 10.34 -3.27
N ARG A 52 -21.67 10.14 -3.49
CA ARG A 52 -22.27 10.19 -4.83
C ARG A 52 -22.18 11.58 -5.46
N ASP A 53 -22.33 12.63 -4.67
CA ASP A 53 -22.16 14.01 -5.13
C ASP A 53 -20.69 14.34 -5.47
N LEU A 54 -19.74 13.76 -4.74
CA LEU A 54 -18.30 13.94 -5.00
C LEU A 54 -17.75 13.04 -6.11
N ALA A 55 -18.45 11.96 -6.45
CA ALA A 55 -18.09 10.99 -7.48
C ALA A 55 -19.29 10.70 -8.41
N PRO A 56 -19.79 11.70 -9.15
CA PRO A 56 -21.02 11.57 -9.95
C PRO A 56 -20.91 10.52 -11.06
N GLU A 57 -19.73 10.42 -11.69
CA GLU A 57 -19.45 9.54 -12.82
C GLU A 57 -19.00 8.12 -12.42
N ARG A 58 -18.79 7.86 -11.12
CA ARG A 58 -18.31 6.56 -10.63
C ARG A 58 -19.44 5.79 -9.95
N PRO A 59 -19.61 4.49 -10.19
CA PRO A 59 -20.56 3.69 -9.42
C PRO A 59 -20.20 3.69 -7.93
N VAL A 60 -21.22 3.74 -7.08
CA VAL A 60 -21.07 3.78 -5.61
C VAL A 60 -21.85 2.61 -4.99
N LEU A 61 -21.13 1.66 -4.40
CA LEU A 61 -21.68 0.53 -3.67
C LEU A 61 -22.07 0.95 -2.26
N HIS A 62 -23.37 1.03 -2.02
CA HIS A 62 -23.92 1.10 -0.66
C HIS A 62 -25.26 0.34 -0.60
N PRO A 63 -25.22 -1.00 -0.76
CA PRO A 63 -26.41 -1.84 -0.88
C PRO A 63 -27.34 -1.74 0.34
N GLN A 64 -26.85 -1.27 1.49
CA GLN A 64 -27.63 -0.98 2.70
C GLN A 64 -28.80 -0.02 2.45
N LEU A 65 -28.73 0.85 1.43
CA LEU A 65 -29.79 1.77 0.99
C LEU A 65 -30.64 1.26 -0.18
N GLY A 66 -30.66 -0.06 -0.44
CA GLY A 66 -31.40 -0.68 -1.55
C GLY A 66 -32.76 -0.05 -1.86
N ARG A 67 -33.05 0.10 -3.16
CA ARG A 67 -34.31 0.64 -3.72
C ARG A 67 -35.01 -0.49 -4.47
N GLY A 68 -36.35 -0.52 -4.45
CA GLY A 68 -37.11 -1.38 -5.36
C GLY A 68 -37.18 -2.87 -5.00
N GLY A 69 -36.85 -3.26 -3.77
CA GLY A 69 -37.01 -4.63 -3.28
C GLY A 69 -35.86 -5.59 -3.63
N ASP A 70 -34.98 -5.25 -4.59
CA ASP A 70 -33.78 -6.05 -4.87
C ASP A 70 -32.72 -5.82 -3.79
N ARG A 71 -32.29 -6.92 -3.18
CA ARG A 71 -31.35 -6.94 -2.03
C ARG A 71 -29.92 -7.28 -2.43
N VAL A 72 -29.71 -7.57 -3.71
CA VAL A 72 -28.40 -7.82 -4.30
C VAL A 72 -28.23 -6.85 -5.47
N ARG A 73 -27.07 -6.19 -5.55
CA ARG A 73 -26.67 -5.46 -6.74
C ARG A 73 -25.51 -6.16 -7.41
N HIS A 74 -25.46 -6.08 -8.73
CA HIS A 74 -24.48 -6.78 -9.53
C HIS A 74 -23.84 -5.77 -10.48
N TYR A 75 -22.53 -5.61 -10.33
CA TYR A 75 -21.71 -4.77 -11.17
C TYR A 75 -20.70 -5.63 -11.90
N ARG A 76 -20.25 -5.14 -13.04
CA ARG A 76 -19.27 -5.82 -13.86
C ARG A 76 -18.22 -4.83 -14.33
N TYR A 77 -16.96 -5.24 -14.26
CA TYR A 77 -15.82 -4.48 -14.73
C TYR A 77 -15.15 -5.20 -15.90
N ALA A 78 -14.93 -4.47 -16.99
CA ALA A 78 -13.97 -4.85 -18.01
C ALA A 78 -13.24 -3.59 -18.51
N PRO A 79 -11.95 -3.67 -18.84
CA PRO A 79 -11.13 -2.50 -19.19
C PRO A 79 -11.74 -1.61 -20.28
N ALA A 80 -12.39 -2.24 -21.27
CA ALA A 80 -12.97 -1.53 -22.42
C ALA A 80 -14.23 -0.70 -22.09
N ILE A 81 -14.96 -1.06 -21.02
CA ILE A 81 -16.28 -0.47 -20.71
C ILE A 81 -16.36 0.14 -19.30
N GLY A 82 -15.33 -0.06 -18.47
CA GLY A 82 -15.33 0.31 -17.06
C GLY A 82 -16.33 -0.50 -16.24
N VAL A 83 -16.82 0.09 -15.15
CA VAL A 83 -17.77 -0.56 -14.24
C VAL A 83 -19.21 -0.23 -14.64
N GLN A 84 -20.05 -1.25 -14.83
CA GLN A 84 -21.47 -1.11 -15.14
C GLN A 84 -22.34 -1.97 -14.21
N GLU A 85 -23.48 -1.44 -13.77
CA GLU A 85 -24.51 -2.23 -13.09
C GLU A 85 -25.24 -3.08 -14.14
N THR A 86 -25.34 -4.40 -13.94
CA THR A 86 -25.90 -5.32 -14.93
C THR A 86 -26.75 -6.41 -14.28
N ALA A 87 -27.70 -6.93 -15.04
CA ALA A 87 -28.43 -8.17 -14.78
C ALA A 87 -28.41 -9.10 -16.01
N GLY A 88 -27.60 -8.76 -17.02
CA GLY A 88 -27.57 -9.42 -18.32
C GLY A 88 -26.34 -10.30 -18.53
N ALA A 89 -26.30 -10.95 -19.70
CA ALA A 89 -25.26 -11.89 -20.08
C ALA A 89 -23.84 -11.30 -19.98
N PRO A 90 -22.85 -12.09 -19.54
CA PRO A 90 -21.49 -11.64 -19.35
C PRO A 90 -20.74 -11.43 -20.69
N PRO A 91 -19.99 -10.32 -20.87
CA PRO A 91 -18.81 -10.36 -21.71
C PRO A 91 -17.80 -11.37 -21.14
N ALA A 92 -16.99 -11.98 -22.01
CA ALA A 92 -15.91 -12.85 -21.55
C ALA A 92 -14.91 -12.07 -20.67
N GLU A 93 -14.35 -12.73 -19.64
CA GLU A 93 -13.21 -12.24 -18.85
C GLU A 93 -13.45 -10.92 -18.08
N ALA A 94 -14.67 -10.71 -17.57
CA ALA A 94 -15.01 -9.53 -16.78
C ALA A 94 -15.12 -9.84 -15.27
N ILE A 95 -14.57 -8.96 -14.43
CA ILE A 95 -14.67 -9.09 -12.97
C ILE A 95 -16.10 -8.75 -12.54
N ASP A 96 -16.77 -9.67 -11.85
CA ASP A 96 -18.10 -9.47 -11.32
C ASP A 96 -18.04 -9.01 -9.86
N VAL A 97 -18.88 -8.05 -9.48
CA VAL A 97 -19.02 -7.56 -8.10
C VAL A 97 -20.46 -7.71 -7.64
N LEU A 98 -20.67 -8.64 -6.72
CA LEU A 98 -21.96 -8.93 -6.10
C LEU A 98 -22.04 -8.22 -4.75
N ALA A 99 -22.82 -7.16 -4.67
CA ALA A 99 -23.00 -6.37 -3.46
C ALA A 99 -24.31 -6.73 -2.77
N VAL A 100 -24.23 -7.44 -1.64
CA VAL A 100 -25.42 -7.86 -0.88
C VAL A 100 -25.75 -6.87 0.23
N GLN A 101 -27.04 -6.66 0.47
CA GLN A 101 -27.49 -5.71 1.49
C GLN A 101 -27.08 -6.12 2.90
N HIS A 102 -27.28 -7.41 3.23
CA HIS A 102 -26.97 -8.03 4.52
C HIS A 102 -26.59 -9.51 4.31
N ARG A 103 -25.87 -10.11 5.25
CA ARG A 103 -25.45 -11.53 5.18
C ARG A 103 -26.62 -12.52 5.11
N ASP A 104 -27.78 -12.16 5.65
CA ASP A 104 -29.00 -12.99 5.61
C ASP A 104 -29.60 -13.11 4.20
N VAL A 105 -29.05 -12.37 3.21
CA VAL A 105 -29.44 -12.44 1.79
C VAL A 105 -28.63 -13.51 1.04
N LEU A 106 -27.56 -14.06 1.63
CA LEU A 106 -26.71 -15.06 0.97
C LEU A 106 -27.47 -16.30 0.46
N PRO A 107 -28.45 -16.88 1.20
CA PRO A 107 -29.24 -18.00 0.67
C PRO A 107 -30.07 -17.63 -0.58
N GLU A 108 -30.61 -16.40 -0.62
CA GLU A 108 -31.30 -15.90 -1.82
C GLU A 108 -30.34 -15.74 -2.98
N LEU A 109 -29.16 -15.16 -2.74
CA LEU A 109 -28.13 -15.00 -3.78
C LEU A 109 -27.74 -16.36 -4.36
N ARG A 110 -27.42 -17.34 -3.49
CA ARG A 110 -27.11 -18.70 -3.88
C ARG A 110 -28.19 -19.29 -4.79
N GLY A 111 -29.46 -19.18 -4.40
CA GLY A 111 -30.58 -19.67 -5.20
C GLY A 111 -30.66 -19.03 -6.58
N ARG A 112 -30.42 -17.72 -6.68
CA ARG A 112 -30.43 -16.98 -7.96
C ARG A 112 -29.24 -17.32 -8.85
N LEU A 113 -28.06 -17.56 -8.28
CA LEU A 113 -26.89 -18.04 -9.02
C LEU A 113 -27.15 -19.45 -9.57
N ALA A 114 -27.62 -20.37 -8.74
CA ALA A 114 -27.95 -21.74 -9.14
C ALA A 114 -29.05 -21.80 -10.22
N ALA A 115 -30.00 -20.86 -10.20
CA ALA A 115 -31.05 -20.74 -11.20
C ALA A 115 -30.59 -20.02 -12.50
N GLY A 116 -29.35 -19.51 -12.55
CA GLY A 116 -28.84 -18.74 -13.69
C GLY A 116 -29.48 -17.35 -13.84
N GLU A 117 -30.17 -16.85 -12.82
CA GLU A 117 -30.83 -15.53 -12.83
C GLU A 117 -29.84 -14.37 -12.66
N ARG A 118 -28.61 -14.67 -12.25
CA ARG A 118 -27.49 -13.73 -12.13
C ARG A 118 -26.21 -14.35 -12.70
N PRO A 119 -26.06 -14.42 -14.04
CA PRO A 119 -24.89 -15.04 -14.65
C PRO A 119 -23.64 -14.20 -14.39
N THR A 120 -22.59 -14.84 -13.87
CA THR A 120 -21.23 -14.30 -13.75
C THR A 120 -20.39 -14.71 -14.96
N SER A 121 -19.24 -14.07 -15.13
CA SER A 121 -18.36 -14.23 -16.27
C SER A 121 -17.39 -15.38 -16.04
N GLU A 122 -17.45 -16.41 -16.87
CA GLU A 122 -16.43 -17.46 -16.85
C GLU A 122 -15.07 -16.86 -17.25
N GLY A 123 -14.03 -17.16 -16.48
CA GLY A 123 -12.65 -16.73 -16.76
C GLY A 123 -12.15 -15.50 -16.00
N ALA A 124 -12.98 -14.85 -15.18
CA ALA A 124 -12.55 -13.77 -14.29
C ALA A 124 -13.28 -13.84 -12.94
N ALA A 125 -12.68 -13.29 -11.89
CA ALA A 125 -13.15 -13.47 -10.53
C ALA A 125 -14.48 -12.79 -10.21
N THR A 126 -15.18 -13.39 -9.24
CA THR A 126 -16.37 -12.83 -8.60
C THR A 126 -16.02 -12.29 -7.21
N LEU A 127 -16.26 -10.99 -6.99
CA LEU A 127 -16.06 -10.29 -5.72
C LEU A 127 -17.39 -10.16 -4.97
N LEU A 128 -17.46 -10.75 -3.77
CA LEU A 128 -18.65 -10.70 -2.92
C LEU A 128 -18.51 -9.61 -1.85
N PHE A 129 -19.19 -8.48 -2.03
CA PHE A 129 -19.19 -7.37 -1.08
C PHE A 129 -20.23 -7.56 0.03
N LEU A 130 -19.76 -7.71 1.26
CA LEU A 130 -20.56 -7.87 2.47
C LEU A 130 -20.32 -6.69 3.42
N PRO A 131 -21.21 -5.67 3.47
CA PRO A 131 -20.91 -4.37 4.06
C PRO A 131 -20.58 -4.38 5.55
N ARG A 132 -20.99 -5.42 6.28
CA ARG A 132 -20.79 -5.52 7.74
C ARG A 132 -20.25 -6.87 8.19
N LEU A 133 -19.73 -7.68 7.27
CA LEU A 133 -19.13 -8.96 7.66
C LEU A 133 -17.88 -8.67 8.49
N ALA A 134 -17.88 -9.17 9.71
CA ALA A 134 -16.73 -9.29 10.60
C ALA A 134 -16.61 -10.76 10.99
N VAL A 135 -15.42 -11.16 11.41
CA VAL A 135 -15.15 -12.53 11.87
C VAL A 135 -15.52 -12.57 13.35
N ASP A 136 -16.09 -13.69 13.77
CA ASP A 136 -16.35 -13.89 15.19
C ASP A 136 -15.08 -14.40 15.86
N TRP A 137 -14.69 -13.77 16.96
CA TRP A 137 -13.53 -14.16 17.75
C TRP A 137 -13.96 -14.59 19.15
N ASN A 138 -13.49 -15.77 19.57
CA ASN A 138 -13.65 -16.25 20.92
C ASN A 138 -12.29 -16.20 21.64
N ALA A 139 -12.11 -15.15 22.45
CA ALA A 139 -10.87 -14.94 23.21
C ALA A 139 -10.55 -16.09 24.18
N THR A 140 -11.58 -16.75 24.73
CA THR A 140 -11.39 -17.87 25.67
C THR A 140 -10.94 -19.14 24.97
N ALA A 141 -11.49 -19.41 23.78
CA ALA A 141 -11.12 -20.58 22.99
C ALA A 141 -9.93 -20.33 22.04
N LEU A 142 -9.45 -19.08 21.94
CA LEU A 142 -8.46 -18.64 20.97
C LEU A 142 -8.82 -19.04 19.53
N SER A 143 -10.11 -19.02 19.22
CA SER A 143 -10.63 -19.43 17.91
C SER A 143 -11.25 -18.24 17.17
N THR A 144 -11.19 -18.32 15.85
CA THR A 144 -11.88 -17.40 14.94
C THR A 144 -12.75 -18.18 14.00
N THR A 145 -13.92 -17.65 13.67
CA THR A 145 -14.86 -18.29 12.74
C THR A 145 -15.40 -17.25 11.77
N LEU A 146 -15.59 -17.66 10.51
CA LEU A 146 -16.26 -16.85 9.50
C LEU A 146 -17.78 -17.03 9.60
N PRO A 147 -18.55 -15.97 9.92
CA PRO A 147 -20.01 -16.08 9.91
C PRO A 147 -20.53 -16.44 8.52
N ASN A 148 -21.58 -17.26 8.47
CA ASN A 148 -22.17 -17.76 7.23
C ASN A 148 -21.20 -18.58 6.35
N ALA A 149 -20.16 -19.19 6.94
CA ALA A 149 -19.18 -20.02 6.24
C ALA A 149 -19.81 -21.03 5.26
N ALA A 150 -20.86 -21.76 5.67
CA ALA A 150 -21.53 -22.74 4.81
C ALA A 150 -22.13 -22.11 3.54
N GLU A 151 -22.81 -20.97 3.67
CA GLU A 151 -23.41 -20.28 2.51
C GLU A 151 -22.34 -19.66 1.60
N LEU A 152 -21.26 -19.15 2.19
CA LEU A 152 -20.14 -18.61 1.42
C LEU A 152 -19.39 -19.71 0.66
N ALA A 153 -19.16 -20.85 1.30
CA ALA A 153 -18.58 -22.03 0.66
C ALA A 153 -19.46 -22.52 -0.48
N ALA A 154 -20.78 -22.62 -0.27
CA ALA A 154 -21.71 -23.04 -1.30
C ALA A 154 -21.78 -22.07 -2.49
N ILE A 155 -21.69 -20.76 -2.27
CA ILE A 155 -21.60 -19.78 -3.36
C ILE A 155 -20.30 -19.94 -4.14
N ALA A 156 -19.17 -20.10 -3.44
CA ALA A 156 -17.87 -20.28 -4.08
C ALA A 156 -17.79 -21.59 -4.87
N ASP A 157 -18.47 -22.64 -4.40
CA ASP A 157 -18.52 -23.95 -5.07
C ASP A 157 -19.40 -23.96 -6.32
N LEU A 158 -20.43 -23.10 -6.36
CA LEU A 158 -21.33 -22.99 -7.52
C LEU A 158 -20.67 -22.31 -8.72
N LEU A 159 -19.62 -21.53 -8.50
CA LEU A 159 -19.00 -20.69 -9.52
C LEU A 159 -17.71 -21.35 -10.02
N PRO A 160 -17.51 -21.46 -11.35
CA PRO A 160 -16.27 -22.02 -11.90
C PRO A 160 -15.08 -21.08 -11.75
N GLU A 161 -15.31 -19.78 -11.58
CA GLU A 161 -14.29 -18.76 -11.35
C GLU A 161 -13.90 -18.59 -9.87
N PRO A 162 -12.73 -17.98 -9.58
CA PRO A 162 -12.35 -17.63 -8.21
C PRO A 162 -13.34 -16.65 -7.55
N VAL A 163 -13.67 -16.91 -6.28
CA VAL A 163 -14.54 -16.04 -5.47
C VAL A 163 -13.75 -15.43 -4.31
N SER A 164 -13.84 -14.11 -4.16
CA SER A 164 -13.19 -13.37 -3.06
C SER A 164 -14.20 -12.54 -2.28
N VAL A 165 -14.12 -12.59 -0.95
CA VAL A 165 -15.03 -11.85 -0.06
C VAL A 165 -14.43 -10.52 0.35
N LEU A 166 -15.17 -9.45 0.13
CA LEU A 166 -14.87 -8.11 0.62
C LEU A 166 -15.66 -7.85 1.91
N ALA A 167 -15.02 -8.09 3.05
CA ALA A 167 -15.60 -8.06 4.39
C ALA A 167 -15.59 -6.63 4.98
N GLY A 168 -16.74 -5.97 4.91
CA GLY A 168 -16.91 -4.59 5.32
C GLY A 168 -16.52 -4.27 6.75
N GLY A 169 -16.81 -5.17 7.69
CA GLY A 169 -16.58 -4.99 9.12
C GLY A 169 -15.19 -5.39 9.61
N GLN A 170 -14.29 -5.83 8.72
CA GLN A 170 -12.91 -6.14 9.05
C GLN A 170 -11.96 -4.95 8.82
N PRO A 171 -10.84 -4.82 9.55
CA PRO A 171 -9.82 -3.81 9.26
C PRO A 171 -9.34 -3.85 7.81
N ALA A 172 -8.95 -2.71 7.25
CA ALA A 172 -8.48 -2.65 5.85
C ALA A 172 -7.23 -3.52 5.57
N THR A 173 -6.48 -3.85 6.63
CA THR A 173 -5.30 -4.71 6.57
C THR A 173 -5.60 -6.19 6.85
N TYR A 174 -6.87 -6.56 7.07
CA TYR A 174 -7.25 -7.94 7.27
C TYR A 174 -7.19 -8.69 5.95
N HIS A 175 -6.46 -9.79 5.95
CA HIS A 175 -6.42 -10.77 4.87
C HIS A 175 -6.36 -12.16 5.48
N HIS A 176 -7.25 -13.04 5.05
CA HIS A 176 -7.23 -14.44 5.43
C HIS A 176 -7.83 -15.30 4.32
N GLU A 177 -7.19 -16.42 4.01
CA GLU A 177 -7.76 -17.45 3.15
C GLU A 177 -8.41 -18.52 4.03
N TRP A 178 -9.73 -18.62 3.96
CA TRP A 178 -10.48 -19.60 4.74
C TRP A 178 -10.57 -20.92 3.97
N SER A 179 -10.24 -22.04 4.62
CA SER A 179 -10.58 -23.38 4.14
C SER A 179 -11.91 -23.80 4.74
N LEU A 180 -12.96 -23.85 3.93
CA LEU A 180 -14.33 -24.11 4.35
C LEU A 180 -14.82 -25.45 3.82
N SER A 181 -15.41 -26.30 4.65
CA SER A 181 -15.99 -27.58 4.20
C SER A 181 -17.12 -27.37 3.19
N ARG A 182 -17.19 -28.23 2.18
CA ARG A 182 -18.35 -28.30 1.27
C ARG A 182 -19.58 -28.81 2.02
N GLU A 183 -20.77 -28.44 1.54
CA GLU A 183 -22.03 -28.85 2.17
C GLU A 183 -22.26 -30.36 2.08
N ASP A 184 -21.87 -30.97 0.95
CA ASP A 184 -22.09 -32.39 0.66
C ASP A 184 -20.90 -33.29 1.05
N ASP A 185 -19.75 -32.71 1.35
CA ASP A 185 -18.54 -33.45 1.75
C ASP A 185 -17.69 -32.62 2.74
N THR A 186 -17.54 -33.15 3.96
CA THR A 186 -16.73 -32.50 5.00
C THR A 186 -15.23 -32.68 4.82
N GLU A 187 -14.80 -33.63 3.99
CA GLU A 187 -13.39 -33.88 3.69
C GLU A 187 -12.88 -32.96 2.57
N GLU A 188 -13.75 -32.54 1.65
CA GLU A 188 -13.41 -31.54 0.64
C GLU A 188 -13.62 -30.10 1.17
N THR A 189 -12.68 -29.22 0.83
CA THR A 189 -12.73 -27.81 1.26
C THR A 189 -12.65 -26.85 0.09
N VAL A 190 -13.36 -25.75 0.19
CA VAL A 190 -13.29 -24.60 -0.72
C VAL A 190 -12.43 -23.53 -0.07
N ARG A 191 -11.47 -22.99 -0.81
CA ARG A 191 -10.67 -21.84 -0.42
C ARG A 191 -11.43 -20.55 -0.68
N LEU A 192 -11.50 -19.69 0.33
CA LEU A 192 -12.20 -18.42 0.23
C LEU A 192 -11.35 -17.27 0.77
N PRO A 193 -10.61 -16.56 -0.10
CA PRO A 193 -9.93 -15.33 0.25
C PRO A 193 -10.93 -14.30 0.79
N THR A 194 -10.63 -13.75 1.96
CA THR A 194 -11.44 -12.74 2.62
C THR A 194 -10.57 -11.55 2.99
N VAL A 195 -10.94 -10.37 2.48
CA VAL A 195 -10.21 -9.11 2.67
C VAL A 195 -11.10 -8.09 3.36
N GLY A 196 -10.56 -7.40 4.37
CA GLY A 196 -11.31 -6.40 5.12
C GLY A 196 -11.36 -5.05 4.44
N LEU A 197 -12.49 -4.33 4.58
CA LEU A 197 -12.70 -3.00 3.96
C LEU A 197 -12.62 -1.81 4.92
N GLY A 198 -12.31 -2.02 6.19
CA GLY A 198 -11.95 -0.99 7.16
C GLY A 198 -13.10 -0.29 7.89
N ALA A 199 -14.35 -0.78 7.82
CA ALA A 199 -15.44 -0.24 8.64
C ALA A 199 -15.49 -0.87 10.03
N THR A 200 -14.39 -0.76 10.77
CA THR A 200 -14.28 -1.20 12.16
C THR A 200 -14.76 -0.12 13.13
N ASP A 201 -15.23 -0.55 14.30
CA ASP A 201 -15.74 0.35 15.34
C ASP A 201 -14.61 1.02 16.16
N ASP A 202 -13.36 0.59 15.99
CA ASP A 202 -12.19 0.97 16.81
C ASP A 202 -11.62 2.38 16.54
N GLY A 203 -12.28 3.17 15.70
CA GLY A 203 -11.91 4.57 15.44
C GLY A 203 -10.68 4.77 14.53
N ASP A 204 -9.86 3.74 14.29
CA ASP A 204 -8.73 3.73 13.33
C ASP A 204 -9.24 3.53 11.89
N SER A 205 -10.13 4.43 11.43
CA SER A 205 -10.76 4.27 10.13
C SER A 205 -9.84 4.75 9.02
N LYS A 206 -9.37 3.80 8.24
CA LYS A 206 -8.53 4.01 7.05
C LYS A 206 -9.39 4.10 5.81
N LEU A 207 -8.96 4.89 4.84
CA LEU A 207 -9.43 4.82 3.47
C LEU A 207 -8.50 3.88 2.72
N ALA A 208 -9.03 2.99 1.90
CA ALA A 208 -8.20 1.97 1.26
C ALA A 208 -8.59 1.75 -0.19
N ARG A 209 -7.60 1.80 -1.08
CA ARG A 209 -7.73 1.31 -2.46
C ARG A 209 -7.43 -0.17 -2.47
N TYR A 210 -8.21 -0.92 -3.24
CA TYR A 210 -8.05 -2.34 -3.47
C TYR A 210 -7.78 -2.53 -4.96
N THR A 211 -6.71 -3.25 -5.27
CA THR A 211 -6.44 -3.76 -6.61
C THR A 211 -7.00 -5.17 -6.66
N CYS A 212 -8.07 -5.36 -7.43
CA CYS A 212 -8.75 -6.65 -7.58
C CYS A 212 -8.47 -7.22 -8.97
N THR A 213 -7.81 -8.37 -9.06
CA THR A 213 -7.39 -8.97 -10.34
C THR A 213 -8.39 -10.02 -10.84
N GLN A 214 -8.33 -10.37 -12.12
CA GLN A 214 -9.17 -11.42 -12.72
C GLN A 214 -8.98 -12.81 -12.07
N ASN A 215 -7.82 -13.09 -11.46
CA ASN A 215 -7.60 -14.35 -10.73
C ASN A 215 -8.14 -14.34 -9.28
N GLY A 216 -8.79 -13.26 -8.86
CA GLY A 216 -9.43 -13.16 -7.54
C GLY A 216 -8.51 -12.62 -6.44
N SER A 217 -7.27 -12.25 -6.76
CA SER A 217 -6.40 -11.60 -5.78
C SER A 217 -6.88 -10.18 -5.47
N VAL A 218 -6.83 -9.81 -4.20
CA VAL A 218 -7.28 -8.50 -3.71
C VAL A 218 -6.24 -7.93 -2.76
N ALA A 219 -5.45 -6.96 -3.23
CA ALA A 219 -4.44 -6.28 -2.43
C ALA A 219 -4.93 -4.92 -1.95
N ALA A 220 -4.72 -4.63 -0.67
CA ALA A 220 -5.18 -3.39 -0.04
C ALA A 220 -4.04 -2.38 0.15
N GLN A 221 -4.29 -1.13 -0.24
CA GLN A 221 -3.46 0.03 0.05
C GLN A 221 -4.24 0.97 0.99
N ALA A 222 -4.06 0.78 2.29
CA ALA A 222 -4.74 1.54 3.33
C ALA A 222 -3.94 2.78 3.78
N VAL A 223 -4.61 3.93 3.81
CA VAL A 223 -4.10 5.24 4.25
C VAL A 223 -5.04 5.81 5.32
N ASP A 224 -4.49 6.37 6.38
CA ASP A 224 -5.29 6.99 7.44
C ASP A 224 -6.11 8.16 6.89
N ALA A 225 -7.38 8.27 7.30
CA ALA A 225 -8.28 9.28 6.74
C ALA A 225 -7.84 10.73 7.02
N ASP A 226 -7.00 10.95 8.03
CA ASP A 226 -6.43 12.26 8.38
C ASP A 226 -5.26 12.67 7.46
N ARG A 227 -4.81 11.80 6.55
CA ARG A 227 -3.80 12.12 5.52
C ARG A 227 -4.37 12.79 4.28
N PHE A 228 -5.66 13.09 4.26
CA PHE A 228 -6.33 13.74 3.12
C PHE A 228 -6.76 15.19 3.43
N GLY A 229 -6.89 15.99 2.38
CA GLY A 229 -7.03 17.44 2.46
C GLY A 229 -5.80 18.07 3.10
N LEU A 230 -6.00 19.02 4.01
CA LEU A 230 -4.88 19.71 4.69
C LEU A 230 -3.97 18.78 5.50
N GLY A 231 -4.48 17.66 6.01
CA GLY A 231 -3.68 16.71 6.79
C GLY A 231 -2.70 15.88 5.96
N ALA A 232 -2.73 16.04 4.64
CA ALA A 232 -1.68 15.56 3.74
C ALA A 232 -0.34 16.26 3.96
N LEU A 233 -0.38 17.50 4.48
CA LEU A 233 0.81 18.31 4.64
C LEU A 233 1.67 17.83 5.80
N HIS A 234 2.98 17.79 5.57
CA HIS A 234 3.94 17.46 6.59
C HIS A 234 3.82 18.42 7.78
N GLY A 235 3.73 17.88 8.99
CA GLY A 235 3.55 18.66 10.20
C GLY A 235 2.12 19.17 10.44
N VAL A 236 1.15 18.86 9.58
CA VAL A 236 -0.26 19.23 9.76
C VAL A 236 -1.04 18.06 10.34
N GLY A 237 -1.16 18.02 11.67
CA GLY A 237 -2.10 17.14 12.36
C GLY A 237 -3.53 17.72 12.41
N PRO A 238 -4.51 16.98 12.98
CA PRO A 238 -5.91 17.40 13.04
C PRO A 238 -6.14 18.81 13.61
N ALA A 239 -5.42 19.17 14.68
CA ALA A 239 -5.52 20.48 15.32
C ALA A 239 -4.94 21.62 14.47
N ILE A 240 -3.89 21.38 13.69
CA ILE A 240 -3.35 22.38 12.76
C ILE A 240 -4.27 22.52 11.56
N ALA A 241 -4.80 21.41 11.02
CA ALA A 241 -5.77 21.42 9.93
C ALA A 241 -7.06 22.18 10.30
N GLU A 242 -7.52 22.07 11.55
CA GLU A 242 -8.67 22.85 12.04
C GLU A 242 -8.37 24.34 12.12
N ARG A 243 -7.23 24.73 12.68
CA ARG A 243 -6.80 26.14 12.75
C ARG A 243 -6.62 26.78 11.37
N LEU A 244 -6.07 26.04 10.41
CA LEU A 244 -5.98 26.50 9.02
C LEU A 244 -7.38 26.76 8.43
N ARG A 245 -8.33 25.84 8.64
CA ARG A 245 -9.73 26.03 8.20
C ARG A 245 -10.40 27.24 8.84
N ASP A 246 -10.17 27.45 10.13
CA ASP A 246 -10.74 28.58 10.87
C ASP A 246 -10.13 29.93 10.43
N ALA A 247 -8.86 29.90 9.98
CA ALA A 247 -8.17 31.05 9.42
C ALA A 247 -8.56 31.36 7.95
N GLY A 248 -9.27 30.45 7.28
CA GLY A 248 -9.71 30.61 5.89
C GLY A 248 -9.29 29.47 4.96
N PRO A 249 -7.98 29.13 4.86
CA PRO A 249 -7.45 28.08 3.98
C PRO A 249 -8.10 26.71 4.22
N ARG A 250 -8.56 26.05 3.16
CA ARG A 250 -9.24 24.74 3.21
C ARG A 250 -8.58 23.68 2.34
N THR A 251 -7.72 24.10 1.41
CA THR A 251 -7.05 23.25 0.43
C THR A 251 -5.53 23.39 0.53
N VAL A 252 -4.80 22.42 -0.02
CA VAL A 252 -3.32 22.45 -0.02
C VAL A 252 -2.80 23.61 -0.85
N GLU A 253 -3.49 23.90 -1.95
CA GLU A 253 -3.22 24.98 -2.88
C GLU A 253 -3.36 26.35 -2.18
N GLU A 254 -4.44 26.57 -1.43
CA GLU A 254 -4.63 27.79 -0.64
C GLU A 254 -3.54 27.94 0.44
N VAL A 255 -3.09 26.85 1.07
CA VAL A 255 -2.01 26.91 2.06
C VAL A 255 -0.67 27.27 1.41
N ARG A 256 -0.41 26.81 0.19
CA ARG A 256 0.81 27.13 -0.57
C ARG A 256 0.92 28.62 -0.87
N GLU A 257 -0.22 29.28 -1.10
CA GLU A 257 -0.31 30.71 -1.39
C GLU A 257 -0.05 31.61 -0.19
N LEU A 258 -0.11 31.06 1.04
CA LEU A 258 0.17 31.81 2.26
C LEU A 258 1.67 32.10 2.42
N GLY A 259 1.97 33.28 2.95
CA GLY A 259 3.28 33.62 3.46
C GLY A 259 3.64 32.85 4.73
N VAL A 260 4.94 32.66 4.97
CA VAL A 260 5.46 32.05 6.21
C VAL A 260 5.01 32.86 7.44
N ASP A 261 4.93 34.18 7.33
CA ASP A 261 4.49 35.05 8.43
C ASP A 261 3.00 34.85 8.76
N GLU A 262 2.15 34.64 7.75
CA GLU A 262 0.72 34.35 7.94
C GLU A 262 0.52 32.99 8.63
N LEU A 263 1.28 31.98 8.21
CA LEU A 263 1.27 30.67 8.85
C LEU A 263 1.78 30.73 10.30
N THR A 264 2.83 31.52 10.56
CA THR A 264 3.41 31.68 11.91
C THR A 264 2.51 32.47 12.85
N ALA A 265 1.61 33.32 12.32
CA ALA A 265 0.59 34.01 13.12
C ALA A 265 -0.47 33.05 13.70
N LEU A 266 -0.59 31.83 13.16
CA LEU A 266 -1.50 30.83 13.69
C LEU A 266 -0.91 30.19 14.97
N PRO A 267 -1.69 30.10 16.06
CA PRO A 267 -1.20 29.49 17.30
C PRO A 267 -0.64 28.09 17.05
N GLY A 268 0.52 27.78 17.65
CA GLY A 268 1.14 26.45 17.58
C GLY A 268 1.84 26.12 16.26
N ILE A 269 2.01 27.08 15.35
CA ILE A 269 2.87 26.95 14.16
C ILE A 269 4.09 27.85 14.35
N GLY A 270 5.26 27.25 14.55
CA GLY A 270 6.53 27.98 14.55
C GLY A 270 7.03 28.23 13.13
N ARG A 271 7.97 29.16 12.96
CA ARG A 271 8.53 29.53 11.64
C ARG A 271 9.05 28.33 10.84
N THR A 272 9.82 27.43 11.48
CA THR A 272 10.32 26.21 10.82
C THR A 272 9.19 25.29 10.36
N THR A 273 8.13 25.16 11.15
CA THR A 273 6.95 24.38 10.78
C THR A 273 6.20 25.03 9.63
N ALA A 274 6.03 26.36 9.65
CA ALA A 274 5.40 27.12 8.56
C ALA A 274 6.17 26.95 7.24
N GLU A 275 7.50 27.06 7.28
CA GLU A 275 8.36 26.82 6.11
C GLU A 275 8.19 25.39 5.58
N ARG A 276 8.24 24.36 6.46
CA ARG A 276 8.03 22.96 6.06
C ARG A 276 6.64 22.70 5.48
N ILE A 277 5.59 23.30 6.05
CA ILE A 277 4.22 23.16 5.54
C ILE A 277 4.14 23.72 4.11
N ARG A 278 4.68 24.92 3.90
CA ARG A 278 4.66 25.59 2.59
C ARG A 278 5.50 24.84 1.55
N ASP A 279 6.72 24.43 1.94
CA ASP A 279 7.60 23.65 1.07
C ASP A 279 6.95 22.31 0.70
N HIS A 280 6.31 21.63 1.65
CA HIS A 280 5.63 20.36 1.37
C HIS A 280 4.37 20.55 0.50
N ALA A 281 3.66 21.67 0.65
CA ALA A 281 2.56 21.99 -0.25
C ALA A 281 3.05 22.17 -1.70
N ALA A 282 4.24 22.74 -1.89
CA ALA A 282 4.86 22.81 -3.21
C ALA A 282 5.29 21.43 -3.74
N VAL A 283 5.84 20.56 -2.88
CA VAL A 283 6.23 19.18 -3.23
C VAL A 283 5.02 18.32 -3.64
N ILE A 284 3.89 18.44 -2.94
CA ILE A 284 2.65 17.72 -3.33
C ILE A 284 2.14 18.21 -4.69
N ASP A 285 2.20 19.52 -4.95
CA ASP A 285 1.72 20.10 -6.20
C ASP A 285 2.63 19.77 -7.40
N SER A 286 3.95 19.82 -7.21
CA SER A 286 4.91 19.51 -8.28
C SER A 286 5.05 18.02 -8.54
N GLY A 287 4.80 17.18 -7.53
CA GLY A 287 5.13 15.76 -7.57
C GLY A 287 6.64 15.48 -7.51
N GLU A 288 7.47 16.48 -7.22
CA GLU A 288 8.93 16.36 -7.17
C GLU A 288 9.44 16.49 -5.73
N PRO A 289 10.45 15.69 -5.30
CA PRO A 289 11.03 15.83 -3.98
C PRO A 289 11.72 17.18 -3.79
N LEU A 290 11.83 17.61 -2.53
CA LEU A 290 12.71 18.71 -2.14
C LEU A 290 13.71 18.21 -1.11
N VAL A 291 15.00 18.34 -1.42
CA VAL A 291 16.09 17.95 -0.50
C VAL A 291 16.44 19.14 0.40
N LEU A 292 16.47 18.90 1.71
CA LEU A 292 16.66 19.92 2.75
C LEU A 292 18.09 19.95 3.32
N THR A 293 19.00 19.19 2.72
CA THR A 293 20.41 19.09 3.12
C THR A 293 21.32 19.09 1.89
N ASN A 294 22.62 19.30 2.10
CA ASN A 294 23.66 19.13 1.09
C ASN A 294 24.36 17.78 1.17
N ASP A 295 24.06 16.98 2.19
CA ASP A 295 24.56 15.60 2.29
C ASP A 295 23.92 14.72 1.21
N ASP A 296 24.67 13.75 0.71
CA ASP A 296 24.14 12.77 -0.25
C ASP A 296 23.43 11.61 0.49
N PRO A 297 22.37 11.02 -0.09
CA PRO A 297 21.64 9.90 0.51
C PRO A 297 22.49 8.63 0.65
N VAL A 298 23.43 8.41 -0.26
CA VAL A 298 24.32 7.25 -0.26
C VAL A 298 25.76 7.71 -0.49
N ARG A 299 26.69 7.21 0.33
CA ARG A 299 28.13 7.47 0.20
C ARG A 299 28.82 6.26 -0.43
N SER A 300 28.84 6.17 -1.76
CA SER A 300 29.59 5.11 -2.44
C SER A 300 31.09 5.41 -2.42
N ARG A 301 31.93 4.36 -2.30
CA ARG A 301 33.38 4.51 -2.19
C ARG A 301 34.01 5.04 -3.48
N ASP A 302 33.46 4.57 -4.61
CA ASP A 302 34.04 4.76 -5.93
C ASP A 302 33.04 5.43 -6.92
N GLY A 303 31.99 6.07 -6.39
CA GLY A 303 30.94 6.71 -7.22
C GLY A 303 29.96 5.72 -7.86
N ARG A 304 30.12 4.41 -7.62
CA ARG A 304 29.23 3.36 -8.15
C ARG A 304 27.83 3.45 -7.54
N ALA A 305 26.83 3.10 -8.33
CA ALA A 305 25.45 3.07 -7.84
C ALA A 305 25.29 2.01 -6.73
N PRO A 306 24.46 2.22 -5.70
CA PRO A 306 24.14 1.15 -4.77
C PRO A 306 23.40 -0.01 -5.45
N LEU A 307 23.43 -1.19 -4.84
CA LEU A 307 22.54 -2.30 -5.16
C LEU A 307 21.24 -2.12 -4.36
N CYS A 308 20.09 -2.19 -5.02
CA CYS A 308 18.80 -2.13 -4.31
C CYS A 308 18.47 -3.54 -3.81
N LEU A 309 18.17 -3.64 -2.51
CA LEU A 309 17.84 -4.88 -1.82
C LEU A 309 16.43 -4.79 -1.24
N ASP A 310 15.70 -5.87 -1.37
CA ASP A 310 14.44 -6.12 -0.66
C ASP A 310 14.38 -7.61 -0.24
N ILE A 311 13.63 -7.91 0.83
CA ILE A 311 13.46 -9.28 1.34
C ILE A 311 11.99 -9.62 1.57
N GLU A 312 11.65 -10.88 1.29
CA GLU A 312 10.36 -11.45 1.66
C GLU A 312 10.49 -12.43 2.83
N THR A 313 9.53 -12.35 3.74
CA THR A 313 9.51 -13.16 4.95
C THR A 313 8.16 -13.80 5.19
N ASP A 314 8.11 -14.77 6.10
CA ASP A 314 6.86 -15.39 6.57
C ASP A 314 6.07 -14.49 7.55
N GLY A 315 6.47 -13.22 7.72
CA GLY A 315 5.76 -12.21 8.50
C GLY A 315 6.68 -11.20 9.20
N LEU A 316 6.10 -10.27 9.96
CA LEU A 316 6.84 -9.18 10.61
C LEU A 316 7.77 -9.60 11.77
N SER A 317 7.62 -10.84 12.25
CA SER A 317 8.51 -11.46 13.23
C SER A 317 9.02 -12.77 12.64
N PRO A 318 9.92 -12.68 11.64
CA PRO A 318 10.11 -13.76 10.70
C PRO A 318 10.83 -14.95 11.33
N THR A 319 10.42 -16.15 10.93
CA THR A 319 11.11 -17.41 11.20
C THR A 319 12.04 -17.82 10.06
N ILE A 320 11.83 -17.25 8.87
CA ILE A 320 12.66 -17.43 7.68
C ILE A 320 12.64 -16.16 6.80
N ILE A 321 13.75 -15.88 6.12
CA ILE A 321 13.79 -15.01 4.94
C ILE A 321 13.79 -15.97 3.75
N TRP A 322 12.66 -16.07 3.06
CA TRP A 322 12.50 -17.07 2.01
C TRP A 322 12.79 -16.53 0.63
N GLN A 323 12.84 -15.21 0.47
CA GLN A 323 13.35 -14.58 -0.75
C GLN A 323 14.18 -13.35 -0.43
N LEU A 324 15.30 -13.21 -1.16
CA LEU A 324 16.09 -11.98 -1.23
C LEU A 324 16.20 -11.55 -2.68
N GLY A 325 15.78 -10.32 -2.98
CA GLY A 325 15.88 -9.71 -4.30
C GLY A 325 16.97 -8.66 -4.33
N VAL A 326 17.81 -8.67 -5.38
CA VAL A 326 18.83 -7.64 -5.60
C VAL A 326 18.75 -7.11 -7.02
N TYR A 327 18.57 -5.80 -7.14
CA TYR A 327 18.61 -5.08 -8.41
C TYR A 327 19.91 -4.28 -8.54
N ASP A 328 20.66 -4.52 -9.62
CA ASP A 328 21.84 -3.75 -9.99
C ASP A 328 21.50 -2.75 -11.11
N PRO A 329 21.37 -1.46 -10.81
CA PRO A 329 21.06 -0.44 -11.81
C PRO A 329 22.20 -0.17 -12.80
N GLU A 330 23.44 -0.58 -12.52
CA GLU A 330 24.55 -0.43 -13.48
C GLU A 330 24.42 -1.41 -14.65
N THR A 331 23.81 -2.56 -14.42
CA THR A 331 23.66 -3.63 -15.42
C THR A 331 22.20 -3.88 -15.81
N ASP A 332 21.25 -3.20 -15.17
CA ASP A 332 19.80 -3.44 -15.27
C ASP A 332 19.44 -4.92 -15.02
N ALA A 333 20.16 -5.55 -14.09
CA ALA A 333 20.00 -6.96 -13.76
C ALA A 333 19.33 -7.13 -12.40
N TYR A 334 18.29 -7.96 -12.35
CA TYR A 334 17.70 -8.44 -11.11
C TYR A 334 18.17 -9.87 -10.82
N ARG A 335 18.40 -10.17 -9.55
CA ARG A 335 18.71 -11.52 -9.07
C ARG A 335 17.88 -11.83 -7.84
N ALA A 336 17.10 -12.91 -7.92
CA ALA A 336 16.40 -13.50 -6.79
C ALA A 336 17.18 -14.67 -6.19
N PHE A 337 17.04 -14.86 -4.89
CA PHE A 337 17.40 -16.06 -4.15
C PHE A 337 16.14 -16.51 -3.43
N VAL A 338 15.60 -17.70 -3.75
CA VAL A 338 14.26 -18.13 -3.30
C VAL A 338 14.33 -19.53 -2.67
N GLU A 339 13.61 -19.74 -1.56
CA GLU A 339 13.50 -21.03 -0.87
C GLU A 339 12.25 -21.75 -1.37
N HIS A 340 12.46 -22.80 -2.17
CA HIS A 340 11.39 -23.59 -2.76
C HIS A 340 11.41 -25.07 -2.32
N GLU A 341 12.48 -25.55 -1.66
CA GLU A 341 12.65 -26.99 -1.35
C GLU A 341 12.45 -27.29 0.14
N GLU A 342 13.05 -26.46 1.01
CA GLU A 342 13.09 -26.67 2.45
C GLU A 342 12.45 -25.46 3.17
N PRO A 343 11.11 -25.31 3.15
CA PRO A 343 10.46 -24.05 3.52
C PRO A 343 10.59 -23.62 4.98
N THR A 344 11.15 -24.50 5.83
CA THR A 344 11.44 -24.23 7.24
C THR A 344 12.94 -24.08 7.53
N ASN A 345 13.81 -24.25 6.53
CA ASN A 345 15.25 -24.13 6.66
C ASN A 345 15.72 -22.75 6.18
N PRO A 346 16.13 -21.84 7.06
CA PRO A 346 16.54 -20.48 6.68
C PRO A 346 17.96 -20.39 6.09
N LYS A 347 18.70 -21.51 5.98
CA LYS A 347 20.11 -21.50 5.58
C LYS A 347 20.37 -21.36 4.08
N PRO A 348 19.77 -22.19 3.20
CA PRO A 348 20.24 -22.31 1.82
C PRO A 348 20.17 -20.98 1.05
N VAL A 349 19.03 -20.30 1.13
CA VAL A 349 18.83 -19.00 0.49
C VAL A 349 19.77 -17.92 1.04
N LEU A 350 19.92 -17.85 2.36
CA LEU A 350 20.76 -16.86 2.99
C LEU A 350 22.24 -17.07 2.65
N GLU A 351 22.69 -18.33 2.62
CA GLU A 351 24.04 -18.70 2.22
C GLU A 351 24.28 -18.34 0.75
N ALA A 352 23.36 -18.71 -0.14
CA ALA A 352 23.46 -18.39 -1.57
C ALA A 352 23.57 -16.87 -1.81
N PHE A 353 22.75 -16.07 -1.11
CA PHE A 353 22.80 -14.62 -1.17
C PHE A 353 24.15 -14.07 -0.68
N VAL A 354 24.58 -14.43 0.54
CA VAL A 354 25.77 -13.82 1.15
C VAL A 354 27.04 -14.25 0.41
N THR A 355 27.14 -15.51 -0.04
CA THR A 355 28.27 -15.98 -0.85
C THR A 355 28.32 -15.22 -2.17
N TRP A 356 27.18 -15.03 -2.86
CA TRP A 356 27.14 -14.26 -4.10
C TRP A 356 27.54 -12.80 -3.88
N LEU A 357 26.98 -12.14 -2.85
CA LEU A 357 27.25 -10.74 -2.53
C LEU A 357 28.74 -10.52 -2.27
N LEU A 358 29.35 -11.33 -1.41
CA LEU A 358 30.76 -11.21 -1.04
C LEU A 358 31.70 -11.53 -2.21
N ALA A 359 31.32 -12.48 -3.08
CA ALA A 359 32.14 -12.85 -4.22
C ALA A 359 32.12 -11.81 -5.36
N ASN A 360 31.01 -11.10 -5.56
CA ASN A 360 30.80 -10.28 -6.76
C ASN A 360 30.67 -8.78 -6.48
N HIS A 361 30.29 -8.39 -5.27
CA HIS A 361 29.87 -7.02 -4.94
C HIS A 361 30.29 -6.55 -3.54
N ALA A 362 31.35 -7.11 -2.95
CA ALA A 362 31.82 -6.76 -1.61
C ALA A 362 32.18 -5.26 -1.43
N ASP A 363 32.42 -4.54 -2.52
CA ASP A 363 32.72 -3.10 -2.56
C ASP A 363 31.48 -2.20 -2.74
N ARG A 364 30.33 -2.78 -3.13
CA ARG A 364 29.08 -2.04 -3.38
C ARG A 364 28.34 -1.76 -2.07
N THR A 365 27.60 -0.66 -2.05
CA THR A 365 26.66 -0.37 -0.95
C THR A 365 25.31 -1.02 -1.24
N LEU A 366 24.74 -1.70 -0.25
CA LEU A 366 23.35 -2.15 -0.29
C LEU A 366 22.44 -0.99 0.12
N LEU A 367 21.41 -0.71 -0.67
CA LEU A 367 20.39 0.29 -0.41
C LEU A 367 19.06 -0.41 -0.15
N THR A 368 18.34 0.01 0.89
CA THR A 368 17.00 -0.49 1.24
C THR A 368 16.06 0.67 1.54
N TRP A 369 14.75 0.39 1.52
CA TRP A 369 13.74 1.26 2.14
C TRP A 369 13.43 0.75 3.54
N ASN A 370 13.90 1.44 4.58
CA ASN A 370 13.68 1.06 5.99
C ASN A 370 14.44 -0.20 6.48
N GLY A 371 15.52 -0.59 5.81
CA GLY A 371 16.28 -1.80 6.16
C GLY A 371 16.94 -1.79 7.54
N ASN A 372 17.25 -0.62 8.11
CA ASN A 372 17.80 -0.56 9.48
C ASN A 372 16.82 -1.08 10.54
N ARG A 373 15.50 -1.06 10.25
CA ARG A 373 14.48 -1.60 11.18
C ARG A 373 13.91 -2.94 10.74
N PHE A 374 14.25 -3.41 9.54
CA PHE A 374 13.70 -4.64 8.99
C PHE A 374 14.80 -5.49 8.30
N ASP A 375 15.14 -5.19 7.05
CA ASP A 375 15.99 -6.01 6.18
C ASP A 375 17.33 -6.37 6.81
N TYR A 376 18.19 -5.37 7.04
CA TYR A 376 19.54 -5.58 7.59
C TYR A 376 19.49 -6.23 8.96
N ARG A 377 18.54 -5.80 9.80
CA ARG A 377 18.33 -6.36 11.13
C ARG A 377 18.02 -7.86 11.06
N HIS A 378 17.17 -8.27 10.13
CA HIS A 378 16.81 -9.67 9.98
C HIS A 378 17.95 -10.46 9.34
N ILE A 379 18.54 -9.99 8.25
CA ILE A 379 19.69 -10.63 7.61
C ILE A 379 20.81 -10.86 8.62
N GLU A 380 21.24 -9.84 9.37
CA GLU A 380 22.27 -9.96 10.40
C GLU A 380 21.89 -11.00 11.47
N ARG A 381 20.65 -10.93 11.99
CA ARG A 381 20.16 -11.87 12.99
C ARG A 381 20.20 -13.32 12.49
N PHE A 382 19.80 -13.55 11.24
CA PHE A 382 19.81 -14.89 10.65
C PHE A 382 21.23 -15.37 10.37
N LEU A 383 22.12 -14.52 9.84
CA LEU A 383 23.53 -14.85 9.63
C LEU A 383 24.21 -15.26 10.93
N ARG A 384 24.12 -14.42 11.98
CA ARG A 384 24.74 -14.73 13.29
C ARG A 384 24.21 -16.04 13.91
N ARG A 385 22.96 -16.41 13.63
CA ARG A 385 22.33 -17.62 14.19
C ARG A 385 22.61 -18.88 13.38
N HIS A 386 22.56 -18.78 12.05
CA HIS A 386 22.50 -19.94 11.17
C HIS A 386 23.76 -20.14 10.33
N LEU A 387 24.51 -19.06 10.05
CA LEU A 387 25.73 -19.03 9.24
C LEU A 387 26.78 -18.08 9.86
N PRO A 388 27.21 -18.32 11.11
CA PRO A 388 28.09 -17.40 11.86
C PRO A 388 29.45 -17.15 11.18
N GLU A 389 29.90 -18.03 10.30
CA GLU A 389 31.10 -17.88 9.48
C GLU A 389 31.08 -16.67 8.55
N TYR A 390 29.89 -16.16 8.18
CA TYR A 390 29.75 -14.95 7.36
C TYR A 390 29.47 -13.68 8.19
N ALA A 391 29.32 -13.78 9.51
CA ALA A 391 28.91 -12.65 10.35
C ALA A 391 29.93 -11.50 10.31
N ASP A 392 31.23 -11.81 10.42
CA ASP A 392 32.29 -10.79 10.39
C ASP A 392 32.37 -10.13 9.00
N ALA A 393 32.21 -10.92 7.93
CA ALA A 393 32.21 -10.39 6.56
C ALA A 393 30.97 -9.50 6.29
N TRP A 394 29.83 -9.82 6.90
CA TRP A 394 28.63 -8.99 6.83
C TRP A 394 28.81 -7.65 7.56
N ASP A 395 29.52 -7.63 8.69
CA ASP A 395 29.80 -6.40 9.43
C ASP A 395 30.63 -5.40 8.60
N ASP A 396 31.38 -5.88 7.60
CA ASP A 396 32.13 -5.05 6.63
C ASP A 396 31.29 -4.59 5.42
N VAL A 397 30.09 -5.15 5.20
CA VAL A 397 29.20 -4.76 4.10
C VAL A 397 28.64 -3.37 4.35
N ARG A 398 28.75 -2.49 3.36
CA ARG A 398 28.19 -1.14 3.43
C ARG A 398 26.69 -1.17 3.20
N THR A 399 25.94 -0.56 4.11
CA THR A 399 24.49 -0.44 4.02
C THR A 399 24.06 1.02 4.05
N ALA A 400 22.94 1.31 3.38
CA ALA A 400 22.28 2.62 3.38
C ALA A 400 20.76 2.44 3.42
N ASP A 401 20.10 3.18 4.29
CA ASP A 401 18.64 3.15 4.46
C ASP A 401 18.07 4.48 3.98
N LEU A 402 17.41 4.45 2.81
CA LEU A 402 16.88 5.66 2.18
C LEU A 402 15.73 6.26 2.98
N TYR A 403 14.92 5.43 3.64
CA TYR A 403 13.84 5.91 4.51
C TYR A 403 14.41 6.61 5.75
N ALA A 404 15.46 6.04 6.36
CA ALA A 404 16.13 6.69 7.48
C ALA A 404 16.66 8.07 7.08
N TRP A 405 17.42 8.12 5.98
CA TRP A 405 18.00 9.38 5.51
C TRP A 405 16.92 10.40 5.11
N ALA A 406 15.97 10.04 4.24
CA ALA A 406 15.00 11.00 3.70
C ALA A 406 13.99 11.44 4.76
N VAL A 407 13.42 10.48 5.49
CA VAL A 407 12.23 10.69 6.32
C VAL A 407 12.58 10.88 7.79
N ARG A 408 13.43 10.02 8.37
CA ARG A 408 13.71 10.08 9.81
C ARG A 408 14.69 11.19 10.17
N ASP A 409 15.71 11.36 9.35
CA ASP A 409 16.68 12.44 9.51
C ASP A 409 16.16 13.75 8.88
N GLU A 410 14.95 13.72 8.33
CA GLU A 410 14.24 14.84 7.72
C GLU A 410 15.04 15.55 6.61
N ASN A 411 15.88 14.80 5.88
CA ASN A 411 16.70 15.35 4.82
C ASN A 411 15.92 15.61 3.52
N ALA A 412 14.70 15.09 3.37
CA ALA A 412 13.87 15.36 2.21
C ALA A 412 12.38 15.48 2.56
N LEU A 413 11.66 16.24 1.73
CA LEU A 413 10.21 16.24 1.63
C LEU A 413 9.83 15.45 0.38
N LEU A 414 8.91 14.50 0.53
CA LEU A 414 8.53 13.55 -0.51
C LEU A 414 7.07 13.78 -0.95
N PRO A 415 6.72 13.56 -2.22
CA PRO A 415 5.37 13.81 -2.74
C PRO A 415 4.35 12.72 -2.38
N GLY A 416 4.81 11.61 -1.78
CA GLY A 416 3.95 10.50 -1.37
C GLY A 416 2.94 10.91 -0.29
N ARG A 417 1.71 10.41 -0.40
CA ARG A 417 0.65 10.62 0.60
C ARG A 417 1.05 10.07 1.98
N THR A 418 1.77 8.98 1.96
CA THR A 418 2.52 8.46 3.08
C THR A 418 3.97 8.27 2.65
N ASN A 419 4.85 8.01 3.61
CA ASN A 419 6.24 7.68 3.33
C ASN A 419 6.45 6.16 3.13
N ARG A 420 5.43 5.42 2.71
CA ARG A 420 5.65 4.05 2.22
C ARG A 420 6.28 4.12 0.82
N LEU A 421 7.16 3.17 0.49
CA LEU A 421 7.87 3.14 -0.79
C LEU A 421 6.90 3.29 -1.97
N ASN A 422 5.86 2.47 -2.01
CA ASN A 422 4.90 2.45 -3.12
C ASN A 422 4.05 3.72 -3.20
N ASP A 423 3.90 4.48 -2.11
CA ASP A 423 3.23 5.78 -2.14
C ASP A 423 4.11 6.88 -2.70
N VAL A 424 5.40 6.87 -2.32
CA VAL A 424 6.38 7.82 -2.83
C VAL A 424 6.69 7.54 -4.30
N ALA A 425 6.99 6.29 -4.66
CA ALA A 425 7.30 5.87 -6.03
C ALA A 425 6.17 6.23 -7.00
N ARG A 426 4.91 5.92 -6.64
CA ARG A 426 3.74 6.29 -7.47
C ARG A 426 3.58 7.79 -7.63
N ALA A 427 3.76 8.57 -6.56
CA ALA A 427 3.70 10.02 -6.64
C ALA A 427 4.81 10.60 -7.55
N LEU A 428 5.92 9.89 -7.69
CA LEU A 428 7.01 10.17 -8.62
C LEU A 428 6.80 9.57 -10.03
N GLY A 429 5.60 9.05 -10.34
CA GLY A 429 5.26 8.49 -11.65
C GLY A 429 5.85 7.11 -11.93
N TYR A 430 6.21 6.33 -10.91
CA TYR A 430 6.62 4.93 -11.09
C TYR A 430 5.41 4.05 -11.45
N ASP A 431 5.54 3.30 -12.56
CA ASP A 431 4.57 2.29 -12.99
C ASP A 431 4.91 0.95 -12.36
N ALA A 432 4.10 0.51 -11.40
CA ALA A 432 4.28 -0.76 -10.70
C ALA A 432 4.04 -1.96 -11.63
N ALA A 433 4.70 -3.08 -11.37
CA ALA A 433 4.58 -4.33 -12.12
C ALA A 433 3.17 -4.97 -12.08
N GLY A 434 2.26 -4.45 -11.26
CA GLY A 434 0.86 -4.87 -11.26
C GLY A 434 0.62 -6.28 -10.71
N THR A 435 1.53 -6.79 -9.86
CA THR A 435 1.43 -8.16 -9.32
C THR A 435 0.18 -8.38 -8.46
N GLY A 436 -0.45 -7.31 -7.96
CA GLY A 436 -1.63 -7.40 -7.09
C GLY A 436 -1.34 -8.11 -5.77
N LEU A 437 -0.08 -8.12 -5.32
CA LEU A 437 0.35 -8.66 -4.04
C LEU A 437 0.60 -7.54 -3.02
N SER A 438 0.63 -7.93 -1.76
CA SER A 438 1.10 -7.12 -0.64
C SER A 438 1.95 -8.01 0.26
N GLY A 439 2.89 -7.43 1.02
CA GLY A 439 3.73 -8.22 1.92
C GLY A 439 2.95 -9.12 2.90
N ALA A 440 1.72 -8.74 3.28
CA ALA A 440 0.86 -9.61 4.11
C ALA A 440 0.34 -10.85 3.37
N GLN A 441 0.04 -10.71 2.07
CA GLN A 441 -0.36 -11.81 1.19
C GLN A 441 0.84 -12.70 0.85
N THR A 442 1.98 -12.10 0.51
CA THR A 442 3.27 -12.77 0.28
C THR A 442 3.65 -13.65 1.47
N ALA A 443 3.60 -13.09 2.68
CA ALA A 443 3.84 -13.85 3.91
C ALA A 443 2.77 -14.92 4.20
N ALA A 444 1.51 -14.69 3.82
CA ALA A 444 0.43 -15.67 4.04
C ALA A 444 0.56 -16.88 3.11
N ALA A 445 0.86 -16.66 1.83
CA ALA A 445 1.10 -17.70 0.85
C ALA A 445 2.26 -18.60 1.30
N TYR A 446 3.40 -17.99 1.68
CA TYR A 446 4.55 -18.78 2.12
C TYR A 446 4.29 -19.56 3.43
N ARG A 447 3.58 -18.97 4.40
CA ARG A 447 3.19 -19.71 5.62
C ARG A 447 2.27 -20.88 5.35
N GLU A 448 1.45 -20.82 4.30
CA GLU A 448 0.61 -21.93 3.90
C GLU A 448 1.46 -23.05 3.29
N PHE A 449 2.34 -22.72 2.36
CA PHE A 449 3.33 -23.64 1.82
C PHE A 449 4.14 -24.34 2.93
N MET A 450 4.62 -23.59 3.93
CA MET A 450 5.34 -24.14 5.08
C MET A 450 4.57 -25.21 5.87
N ARG A 451 3.23 -25.16 5.91
CA ARG A 451 2.41 -26.14 6.67
C ARG A 451 2.23 -27.44 5.91
N THR A 452 2.21 -27.37 4.59
CA THR A 452 1.90 -28.48 3.68
C THR A 452 2.84 -28.44 2.47
N PRO A 453 4.16 -28.66 2.68
CA PRO A 453 5.16 -28.50 1.62
C PRO A 453 5.06 -29.55 0.52
N ASP A 454 4.45 -30.70 0.79
CA ASP A 454 4.28 -31.79 -0.17
C ASP A 454 3.03 -31.64 -1.06
N ASP A 455 2.25 -30.56 -0.89
CA ASP A 455 1.03 -30.28 -1.66
C ASP A 455 1.31 -29.21 -2.73
N PRO A 456 1.42 -29.57 -4.02
CA PRO A 456 1.70 -28.61 -5.10
C PRO A 456 0.64 -27.51 -5.23
N GLU A 457 -0.60 -27.72 -4.76
CA GLU A 457 -1.64 -26.69 -4.78
C GLU A 457 -1.44 -25.60 -3.71
N ARG A 458 -0.45 -25.79 -2.83
CA ARG A 458 -0.09 -24.89 -1.73
C ARG A 458 1.22 -24.15 -1.99
N GLU A 459 1.89 -24.46 -3.09
CA GLU A 459 3.03 -23.68 -3.54
C GLU A 459 2.61 -22.24 -3.89
N PRO A 460 3.38 -21.23 -3.48
CA PRO A 460 3.20 -19.87 -3.97
C PRO A 460 3.39 -19.82 -5.49
N ASP A 461 2.71 -18.87 -6.14
CA ASP A 461 3.03 -18.48 -7.51
C ASP A 461 4.42 -17.82 -7.53
N TRP A 462 5.47 -18.63 -7.69
CA TRP A 462 6.86 -18.22 -7.51
C TRP A 462 7.23 -17.03 -8.41
N ASP A 463 6.92 -17.13 -9.70
CA ASP A 463 7.20 -16.05 -10.68
C ASP A 463 6.55 -14.73 -10.27
N ARG A 464 5.31 -14.78 -9.77
CA ARG A 464 4.58 -13.58 -9.32
C ARG A 464 5.17 -12.95 -8.06
N HIS A 465 5.68 -13.76 -7.14
CA HIS A 465 6.33 -13.27 -5.92
C HIS A 465 7.76 -12.75 -6.21
N GLU A 466 8.49 -13.38 -7.13
CA GLU A 466 9.74 -12.85 -7.66
C GLU A 466 9.54 -11.48 -8.29
N ALA A 467 8.53 -11.33 -9.16
CA ALA A 467 8.19 -10.05 -9.77
C ALA A 467 7.78 -8.98 -8.75
N TYR A 468 7.16 -9.36 -7.62
CA TYR A 468 6.78 -8.41 -6.57
C TYR A 468 8.01 -7.82 -5.86
N CYS A 469 8.97 -8.65 -5.47
CA CYS A 469 10.20 -8.19 -4.84
C CYS A 469 11.11 -7.42 -5.83
N GLU A 470 11.13 -7.83 -7.10
CA GLU A 470 11.80 -7.06 -8.16
C GLU A 470 11.20 -5.65 -8.29
N ASP A 471 9.86 -5.53 -8.28
CA ASP A 471 9.16 -4.25 -8.36
C ASP A 471 9.52 -3.33 -7.19
N ASP A 472 9.59 -3.85 -5.96
CA ASP A 472 9.99 -3.07 -4.79
C ASP A 472 11.47 -2.61 -4.89
N CYS A 473 12.38 -3.45 -5.41
CA CYS A 473 13.77 -3.06 -5.66
C CYS A 473 13.89 -1.96 -6.73
N ARG A 474 13.12 -2.05 -7.82
CA ARG A 474 13.10 -1.06 -8.91
C ARG A 474 12.42 0.24 -8.48
N ALA A 475 11.35 0.16 -7.71
CA ALA A 475 10.70 1.32 -7.10
C ALA A 475 11.67 2.07 -6.16
N LEU A 476 12.43 1.34 -5.34
CA LEU A 476 13.48 1.92 -4.48
C LEU A 476 14.52 2.68 -5.31
N TRP A 477 15.01 2.10 -6.40
CA TRP A 477 15.93 2.78 -7.30
C TRP A 477 15.33 4.06 -7.90
N HIS A 478 14.07 3.99 -8.35
CA HIS A 478 13.35 5.15 -8.89
C HIS A 478 13.26 6.29 -7.87
N VAL A 479 12.90 5.98 -6.62
CA VAL A 479 12.85 6.99 -5.54
C VAL A 479 14.24 7.55 -5.23
N PHE A 480 15.26 6.70 -5.18
CA PHE A 480 16.64 7.13 -4.96
C PHE A 480 17.09 8.13 -6.03
N ARG A 481 16.88 7.81 -7.31
CA ARG A 481 17.21 8.69 -8.43
C ARG A 481 16.46 10.02 -8.38
N ALA A 482 15.17 9.99 -8.07
CA ALA A 482 14.38 11.21 -7.93
C ALA A 482 14.90 12.12 -6.80
N ILE A 483 15.39 11.54 -5.70
CA ILE A 483 16.01 12.30 -4.59
C ILE A 483 17.38 12.86 -4.99
N GLU A 484 18.20 12.09 -5.71
CA GLU A 484 19.51 12.56 -6.18
C GLU A 484 19.38 13.75 -7.15
N ASP A 485 18.40 13.69 -8.05
CA ASP A 485 18.18 14.69 -9.09
C ASP A 485 17.34 15.90 -8.61
N ALA A 486 16.77 15.83 -7.40
CA ALA A 486 15.91 16.85 -6.83
C ALA A 486 16.64 18.16 -6.45
N PRO A 487 15.94 19.30 -6.48
CA PRO A 487 16.48 20.56 -6.00
C PRO A 487 16.86 20.48 -4.52
N ARG A 488 17.99 21.11 -4.17
CA ARG A 488 18.48 21.23 -2.79
C ARG A 488 18.17 22.63 -2.26
N LYS A 489 17.61 22.69 -1.05
CA LYS A 489 17.37 23.96 -0.34
C LYS A 489 18.64 24.39 0.38
N ASP A 490 19.21 25.52 -0.04
CA ASP A 490 20.36 26.12 0.62
C ASP A 490 20.00 26.57 2.04
N ARG A 491 20.41 25.78 3.04
CA ARG A 491 20.23 26.11 4.47
C ARG A 491 20.94 27.43 4.87
N ASN A 492 21.90 27.90 4.07
CA ASN A 492 22.65 29.12 4.34
C ASN A 492 21.94 30.41 3.88
N ALA A 493 20.89 30.32 3.05
CA ALA A 493 20.15 31.51 2.61
C ALA A 493 19.22 32.07 3.71
N THR A 494 18.75 31.24 4.63
CA THR A 494 17.75 31.62 5.65
C THR A 494 18.33 32.36 6.86
N VAL A 495 19.67 32.51 6.96
CA VAL A 495 20.35 33.27 8.04
C VAL A 495 20.75 34.68 7.57
N GLY A 496 20.50 35.04 6.29
CA GLY A 496 21.08 36.21 5.64
C GLY A 496 20.18 37.43 5.43
N GLU A 497 18.93 37.47 5.94
CA GLU A 497 18.02 38.61 5.74
C GLU A 497 17.55 39.25 7.06
N THR A 498 18.49 39.54 7.96
CA THR A 498 18.35 40.66 8.90
C THR A 498 19.75 41.19 9.23
N GLY A 499 20.19 42.24 8.55
CA GLY A 499 21.46 42.90 8.87
C GLY A 499 21.91 43.85 7.78
N GLU A 500 21.39 45.07 7.83
CA GLU A 500 21.80 46.20 7.00
C GLU A 500 23.33 46.36 6.89
N THR A 501 23.74 46.64 5.66
CA THR A 501 24.93 47.40 5.26
C THR A 501 25.58 48.26 6.35
N THR A 502 26.79 47.87 6.76
CA THR A 502 27.88 48.84 6.98
C THR A 502 29.17 48.28 6.39
N GLY A 503 29.69 48.96 5.38
CA GLY A 503 30.92 48.58 4.71
C GLY A 503 32.13 48.73 5.61
N ARG A 504 33.09 47.81 5.45
CA ARG A 504 34.50 48.14 5.69
C ARG A 504 35.38 47.42 4.68
N GLN A 505 35.79 48.21 3.71
CA GLN A 505 36.86 47.98 2.76
C GLN A 505 38.20 47.87 3.50
N THR A 506 38.91 46.75 3.32
CA THR A 506 40.37 46.60 3.44
C THR A 506 40.71 45.43 2.51
N GLY A 507 41.34 45.58 1.35
CA GLY A 507 42.61 46.27 1.12
C GLY A 507 43.62 45.18 0.74
N LEU A 508 43.94 45.09 -0.56
CA LEU A 508 45.03 44.25 -1.09
C LEU A 508 46.34 44.50 -0.35
N THR A 509 47.11 43.43 -0.13
CA THR A 509 48.53 43.38 -0.51
C THR A 509 48.99 41.94 -0.69
N ASP A 510 49.65 41.70 -1.83
CA ASP A 510 50.54 40.57 -2.13
C ASP A 510 51.56 40.28 -1.02
N PHE A 511 52.06 39.04 -0.94
CA PHE A 511 53.45 38.70 -1.30
C PHE A 511 53.67 37.18 -1.24
N SER A 512 54.32 36.67 -2.29
CA SER A 512 54.83 35.31 -2.43
C SER A 512 56.02 35.01 -1.52
N THR A 513 56.11 33.78 -1.01
CA THR A 513 57.21 32.82 -1.26
C THR A 513 56.73 31.41 -1.01
#